data_AF-A0A1B9MQM1-F1
#
_entry.id   AF-A0A1B9MQM1-F1
#
_cell.length_a   1.000
_cell.length_b   1.000
_cell.length_c   1.000
_cell.angle_alpha   90.00
_cell.angle_beta   90.00
_cell.angle_gamma   90.00
#
_symmetry.space_group_name_H-M   'P 1'
#
loop_
_entity.id
_entity.type
_entity.pdbx_description
1 polymer ?
#
loop_
_entity_poly.entity_id
_entity_poly.type
_entity_poly.pdbx_seq_one_letter_code
_entity_poly.pdbx_strand_id
1 'polypeptide(L)' 'MNDVSKIIEQLSSEGFLVNKVVIGNALRPTIFLFSNDKCRDLIISGKASYQHFNNVVPIKQGVFEYSGCRVVWSESLI' A
#
# COMPACT_ATOMS: atom_id res chain seq x y z
N MET A 1 14.92 -4.04 13.70
CA MET A 1 13.48 -3.84 13.97
C MET A 1 13.09 -2.57 13.25
N ASN A 2 12.24 -2.64 12.23
CA ASN A 2 11.89 -1.46 11.45
C ASN A 2 10.96 -0.57 12.27
N ASP A 3 11.31 0.71 12.39
CA ASP A 3 10.50 1.71 13.09
C ASP A 3 9.36 2.13 12.17
N VAL A 4 8.22 1.43 12.30
CA VAL A 4 7.04 1.60 11.45
C VAL A 4 6.55 3.05 11.46
N SER A 5 6.69 3.76 12.57
CA SER A 5 6.31 5.18 12.68
C SER A 5 7.13 6.07 11.73
N LYS A 6 8.45 5.87 11.66
CA LYS A 6 9.31 6.61 10.71
C LYS A 6 8.96 6.31 9.26
N ILE A 7 8.57 5.06 8.96
CA ILE A 7 8.17 4.66 7.61
C ILE A 7 6.86 5.35 7.21
N ILE A 8 5.90 5.47 8.14
CA ILE A 8 4.64 6.21 7.91
C ILE A 8 4.94 7.68 7.63
N GLU A 9 5.83 8.31 8.40
CA GLU A 9 6.24 9.70 8.20
C GLU A 9 6.90 9.91 6.83
N GLN A 10 7.81 9.02 6.44
CA GLN A 10 8.45 9.04 5.11
C GLN A 10 7.43 8.95 3.99
N LEU A 11 6.54 7.95 4.01
CA LEU A 11 5.47 7.79 3.03
C LEU A 11 4.57 9.03 2.96
N SER A 12 4.23 9.61 4.11
CA SER A 12 3.43 10.83 4.17
C SER A 12 4.15 12.02 3.54
N SER A 13 5.46 12.18 3.81
CA SER A 13 6.28 13.24 3.21
C SER A 13 6.48 13.08 1.69
N GLU A 14 6.43 11.85 1.18
CA GLU A 14 6.48 11.54 -0.25
C GLU A 14 5.13 11.77 -0.97
N GLY A 15 4.08 12.10 -0.21
CA GLY A 15 2.74 12.42 -0.72
C GLY A 15 1.77 11.24 -0.75
N PHE A 16 2.07 10.14 -0.03
CA PHE A 16 1.11 9.07 0.19
C PHE A 16 0.19 9.39 1.38
N LEU A 17 -1.06 8.95 1.33
CA LEU A 17 -1.99 9.11 2.44
C LEU A 17 -2.19 7.76 3.14
N VAL A 18 -1.66 7.65 4.36
CA VAL A 18 -1.78 6.42 5.17
C VAL A 18 -3.20 6.33 5.77
N ASN A 19 -3.86 5.20 5.53
CA ASN A 19 -5.19 4.88 6.06
C ASN A 19 -5.07 4.14 7.41
N LYS A 20 -4.36 3.01 7.42
CA LYS A 20 -4.17 2.21 8.64
C LYS A 20 -2.91 1.38 8.56
N VAL A 21 -2.45 0.90 9.72
CA VAL A 21 -1.29 0.00 9.80
C VAL A 21 -1.66 -1.22 10.61
N VAL A 22 -1.25 -2.39 10.12
CA VAL A 22 -1.45 -3.68 10.77
C VAL A 22 -0.09 -4.25 11.15
N ILE A 23 0.16 -4.30 12.46
CA ILE A 23 1.38 -4.82 13.10
C ILE A 23 0.91 -6.01 13.96
N GLY A 24 0.69 -7.18 13.36
CA GLY A 24 0.14 -8.37 14.03
C GLY A 24 0.77 -9.66 13.49
N ASN A 25 0.04 -10.78 13.50
CA ASN A 25 0.47 -12.13 13.04
C ASN A 25 0.96 -12.24 11.57
N ALA A 26 1.16 -11.12 10.87
CA ALA A 26 1.74 -11.09 9.54
C ALA A 26 3.28 -11.18 9.62
N LEU A 27 3.89 -11.85 8.64
CA LEU A 27 5.36 -11.94 8.48
C LEU A 27 6.05 -10.57 8.41
N ARG A 28 5.31 -9.52 8.04
CA ARG A 28 5.77 -8.12 7.97
C ARG A 28 4.62 -7.15 8.23
N PRO A 29 4.87 -5.98 8.84
CA PRO A 29 3.87 -4.94 8.98
C PRO A 29 3.26 -4.57 7.64
N THR A 30 1.95 -4.39 7.61
CA THR A 30 1.23 -3.97 6.39
C THR A 30 0.65 -2.58 6.57
N ILE A 31 1.06 -1.66 5.71
CA ILE A 31 0.60 -0.27 5.66
C ILE A 31 -0.44 -0.17 4.54
N PHE A 32 -1.64 0.28 4.90
CA PHE A 32 -2.72 0.53 3.96
C PHE A 32 -2.75 2.01 3.63
N LEU A 33 -2.75 2.34 2.34
CA LEU A 33 -2.88 3.69 1.83
C LEU A 33 -4.30 3.92 1.28
N PHE A 34 -4.71 5.18 1.25
CA PHE A 34 -5.76 5.61 0.32
C PHE A 34 -5.17 5.72 -1.08
N SER A 35 -5.95 5.31 -2.08
CA SER A 35 -5.54 5.46 -3.48
C SER A 35 -5.46 6.94 -3.87
N ASN A 36 -4.35 7.35 -4.47
CA ASN A 36 -4.13 8.69 -5.01
C ASN A 36 -3.23 8.63 -6.26
N ASP A 37 -2.90 9.78 -6.83
CA ASP A 37 -2.09 9.84 -8.06
C ASP A 37 -0.69 9.21 -7.90
N LYS A 38 -0.07 9.30 -6.71
CA LYS A 38 1.21 8.63 -6.43
C LYS A 38 1.11 7.11 -6.52
N CYS A 39 0.00 6.55 -6.09
CA CYS A 39 -0.26 5.11 -6.22
C CYS A 39 -0.31 4.69 -7.69
N ARG A 40 -0.92 5.52 -8.55
CA ARG A 40 -0.96 5.31 -10.00
C ARG A 40 0.45 5.42 -10.61
N ASP A 41 1.23 6.41 -10.21
CA ASP A 41 2.62 6.58 -10.68
C ASP A 41 3.49 5.36 -10.34
N LEU A 42 3.30 4.75 -9.17
CA LEU A 42 4.01 3.52 -8.80
C LEU A 42 3.68 2.34 -9.71
N ILE A 43 2.43 2.23 -10.17
CA ILE A 43 2.03 1.21 -11.15
C ILE A 43 2.66 1.50 -12.50
N ILE A 44 2.56 2.73 -13.00
CA ILE A 44 3.10 3.14 -14.32
C ILE A 44 4.62 2.92 -14.37
N SER A 45 5.31 3.23 -13.27
CA SER A 45 6.76 3.05 -13.15
C SER A 45 7.20 1.61 -12.86
N GLY A 46 6.27 0.67 -12.69
CA GLY A 46 6.57 -0.73 -12.39
C GLY A 46 7.09 -1.00 -10.97
N LYS A 47 7.02 -0.01 -10.08
CA LYS A 47 7.43 -0.13 -8.67
C LYS A 47 6.37 -0.80 -7.80
N ALA A 48 5.12 -0.82 -8.27
CA ALA A 48 4.03 -1.57 -7.68
C ALA A 48 3.36 -2.46 -8.73
N SER A 49 2.60 -3.45 -8.25
CA SER A 49 1.81 -4.33 -9.11
C SER A 49 0.39 -4.46 -8.59
N TYR A 50 -0.57 -4.68 -9.48
CA TYR A 50 -1.95 -4.99 -9.09
C TYR A 50 -2.12 -6.48 -8.85
N GLN A 51 -2.67 -6.81 -7.69
CA GLN A 51 -3.26 -8.11 -7.39
C GLN A 51 -4.78 -7.99 -7.53
N HIS A 52 -5.39 -8.87 -8.31
CA HIS A 52 -6.83 -8.87 -8.55
C HIS A 52 -7.52 -9.84 -7.59
N PHE A 53 -8.59 -9.39 -6.96
CA PHE A 53 -9.40 -10.21 -6.06
C PHE A 53 -10.84 -10.23 -6.58
N ASN A 54 -11.27 -11.40 -7.05
CA ASN A 54 -12.64 -11.63 -7.50
C ASN A 54 -13.54 -11.92 -6.29
N ASN A 55 -13.77 -10.88 -5.49
CA ASN A 55 -14.79 -10.89 -4.43
C ASN A 55 -16.16 -10.49 -5.02
N VAL A 56 -17.19 -10.38 -4.16
CA VAL A 56 -18.55 -9.94 -4.54
C VAL A 56 -18.53 -8.61 -5.32
N VAL A 57 -17.57 -7.73 -5.00
CA VAL A 57 -17.23 -6.56 -5.81
C VAL A 57 -15.81 -6.77 -6.35
N PRO A 58 -15.60 -6.65 -7.68
CA PRO A 58 -14.26 -6.73 -8.26
C PRO A 58 -13.39 -5.59 -7.71
N ILE A 59 -12.32 -5.95 -7.01
CA ILE A 59 -11.33 -4.99 -6.52
C ILE A 59 -9.96 -5.40 -7.03
N LYS A 60 -9.12 -4.40 -7.28
CA LYS A 60 -7.68 -4.60 -7.44
C LYS A 60 -6.95 -3.94 -6.28
N GLN A 61 -5.85 -4.55 -5.85
CA GLN A 61 -4.98 -3.95 -4.85
C GLN A 61 -3.61 -3.70 -5.44
N GLY A 62 -3.16 -2.45 -5.36
CA GLY A 62 -1.76 -2.15 -5.64
C GLY A 62 -0.91 -2.59 -4.45
N VAL A 63 0.23 -3.22 -4.75
CA VAL A 63 1.14 -3.75 -3.73
C VAL A 63 2.58 -3.44 -4.11
N PHE A 64 3.35 -2.98 -3.13
CA PHE A 64 4.81 -2.90 -3.19
C PHE A 64 5.43 -3.13 -1.81
N GLU A 65 6.76 -3.26 -1.79
CA GLU A 65 7.54 -3.32 -0.55
C GLU A 65 8.28 -2.01 -0.34
N TYR A 66 8.26 -1.51 0.89
CA TYR A 66 8.94 -0.27 1.27
C TYR A 66 9.53 -0.43 2.65
N SER A 67 10.86 -0.33 2.75
CA SER A 67 11.59 -0.43 4.02
C SER A 67 11.16 -1.63 4.88
N GLY A 68 10.99 -2.79 4.25
CA GLY A 68 10.57 -4.05 4.89
C GLY A 68 9.10 -4.15 5.29
N CYS A 69 8.28 -3.13 5.01
CA CYS A 69 6.82 -3.18 5.14
C CYS A 69 6.17 -3.58 3.81
N ARG A 70 5.05 -4.29 3.89
CA ARG A 70 4.13 -4.41 2.75
C ARG A 70 3.30 -3.14 2.70
N VAL A 71 3.24 -2.48 1.55
CA VAL A 71 2.37 -1.32 1.35
C VAL A 71 1.30 -1.69 0.34
N VAL A 72 0.04 -1.39 0.68
CA VAL A 72 -1.12 -1.76 -0.12
C VAL A 72 -2.14 -0.64 -0.22
N TRP A 73 -2.86 -0.56 -1.33
CA TRP A 73 -4.09 0.22 -1.45
C TRP A 73 -5.11 -0.57 -2.26
N SER A 74 -6.40 -0.25 -2.11
CA SER A 74 -7.47 -0.88 -2.88
C SER A 74 -8.09 0.13 -3.83
N GLU A 75 -8.36 -0.30 -5.05
CA GLU A 75 -9.12 0.44 -6.05
C GLU A 75 -10.35 -0.38 -6.43
N SER A 76 -11.49 0.29 -6.45
CA SER A 76 -12.73 -0.27 -6.98
C SER A 76 -12.65 -0.34 -8.51
N LEU A 77 -13.21 -1.40 -9.11
CA LEU A 77 -13.29 -1.56 -10.57
C LEU A 77 -14.67 -1.17 -11.14
N ILE A 78 -15.55 -0.60 -10.31
CA ILE A 78 -16.89 -0.11 -10.66
C ILE A 78 -16.91 1.41 -10.76
#